data_AF-A0A1M6ES17-F1
#
_entry.id   AF-A0A1M6ES17-F1
#
_cell.length_a   1.000
_cell.length_b   1.000
_cell.length_c   1.000
_cell.angle_alpha   90.00
_cell.angle_beta   90.00
_cell.angle_gamma   90.00
#
_symmetry.space_group_name_H-M   'P 1'
#
loop_
_entity.id
_entity.type
_entity.pdbx_description
1 polymer ?
#
loop_
_entity_poly.entity_id
_entity_poly.type
_entity_poly.pdbx_seq_one_letter_code
_entity_poly.pdbx_strand_id
1 'polypeptide(L)' 'MNEFNAGWWNCFCSYTEELNDRYYNWAETAKAQLTSAGVTKDEIAFVLKEYSLGKKTEAMLREYLQGL' A
#
# COMPACT_ATOMS: atom_id res chain seq x y z
N MET A 1 -9.45 -17.10 5.28
CA MET A 1 -9.21 -15.72 4.78
C MET A 1 -8.96 -14.86 5.99
N ASN A 2 -7.85 -14.13 6.04
CA ASN A 2 -7.73 -13.03 7.00
C ASN A 2 -8.78 -11.99 6.59
N GLU A 3 -9.56 -11.52 7.56
CA GLU A 3 -10.53 -10.44 7.31
C GLU A 3 -9.79 -9.18 6.86
N PHE A 4 -10.38 -8.45 5.91
CA PHE A 4 -9.79 -7.19 5.42
C PHE A 4 -9.62 -6.20 6.58
N ASN A 5 -8.37 -5.83 6.87
CA ASN A 5 -8.06 -4.92 7.97
C ASN A 5 -8.07 -3.45 7.51
N ALA A 6 -9.26 -2.85 7.51
CA ALA A 6 -9.43 -1.45 7.11
C ALA A 6 -8.61 -0.47 7.97
N GLY A 7 -8.40 -0.76 9.27
CA GLY A 7 -7.61 0.10 10.15
C GLY A 7 -6.14 0.14 9.73
N TRP A 8 -5.58 -1.03 9.42
CA TRP A 8 -4.21 -1.14 8.94
C TRP A 8 -4.01 -0.45 7.59
N TRP A 9 -4.92 -0.66 6.64
CA TRP A 9 -4.86 -0.02 5.32
C TRP A 9 -4.95 1.50 5.39
N ASN A 10 -5.84 2.04 6.22
CA ASN A 10 -5.88 3.49 6.47
C ASN A 10 -4.54 4.01 7.00
N CYS A 11 -3.96 3.34 7.99
CA CYS A 11 -2.66 3.74 8.55
C CYS A 11 -1.55 3.66 7.49
N PHE A 12 -1.51 2.57 6.72
CA PHE A 12 -0.51 2.36 5.67
C PHE A 12 -0.60 3.45 4.59
N CYS A 13 -1.79 3.74 4.08
CA CYS A 13 -1.98 4.76 3.06
C CYS A 13 -1.62 6.17 3.56
N SER A 14 -2.01 6.54 4.79
CA SER A 14 -1.59 7.82 5.38
C SER A 14 -0.07 7.89 5.55
N TYR A 15 0.55 6.81 6.04
CA TYR A 15 2.00 6.72 6.20
C TYR A 15 2.75 6.89 4.86
N THR A 16 2.31 6.22 3.79
CA THR A 16 2.98 6.34 2.49
C THR A 16 2.85 7.74 1.92
N GLU A 17 1.70 8.41 2.09
CA GLU A 17 1.53 9.81 1.67
C GLU A 17 2.47 10.76 2.42
N GLU A 18 2.65 10.59 3.73
CA GLU A 18 3.55 11.43 4.54
C GLU A 18 5.03 11.24 4.18
N LEU A 19 5.45 10.01 3.86
CA LEU A 19 6.84 9.70 3.53
C LEU A 19 7.23 10.02 2.09
N ASN A 20 6.25 10.05 1.20
CA ASN A 20 6.44 10.26 -0.23
C ASN A 20 7.25 11.52 -0.59
N ASP A 21 7.21 12.54 0.28
CA ASP A 21 7.89 13.81 0.06
C ASP A 21 9.14 14.00 0.95
N ARG A 22 9.48 13.02 1.79
CA ARG A 22 10.54 13.16 2.81
C ARG A 22 11.69 12.17 2.69
N TYR A 23 11.49 11.01 2.08
CA TYR A 23 12.50 9.94 2.10
C TYR A 23 12.76 9.32 0.73
N TYR A 24 14.02 9.18 0.34
CA TYR A 24 14.43 8.61 -0.95
C TYR A 24 14.02 7.12 -1.11
N ASN A 25 13.96 6.35 -0.02
CA ASN A 25 13.66 4.90 -0.02
C ASN A 25 12.26 4.53 0.51
N TRP A 26 11.31 5.47 0.51
CA TRP A 26 9.97 5.23 1.08
C TRP A 26 9.26 4.04 0.41
N ALA A 27 9.39 3.90 -0.92
CA ALA A 27 8.71 2.87 -1.69
C ALA A 27 9.20 1.46 -1.35
N GLU A 28 10.51 1.28 -1.14
CA GLU A 28 11.06 -0.03 -0.71
C GLU A 28 10.57 -0.41 0.69
N THR A 29 10.50 0.57 1.59
CA THR A 29 9.98 0.37 2.95
C THR A 29 8.50 -0.03 2.92
N ALA A 30 7.70 0.66 2.09
CA ALA A 30 6.28 0.36 1.91
C ALA A 30 6.06 -1.06 1.35
N LYS A 31 6.84 -1.45 0.33
CA LYS A 31 6.81 -2.82 -0.23
C LYS A 31 7.19 -3.88 0.80
N ALA A 32 8.19 -3.63 1.65
CA ALA A 32 8.57 -4.55 2.71
C ALA A 32 7.45 -4.74 3.75
N GLN A 33 6.74 -3.67 4.12
CA GLN A 33 5.58 -3.75 5.01
C GLN A 33 4.43 -4.55 4.41
N LEU A 34 4.12 -4.34 3.12
CA LEU A 34 3.09 -5.12 2.41
C LEU A 34 3.43 -6.61 2.42
N THR A 35 4.68 -6.96 2.10
CA THR A 35 5.16 -8.36 2.11
C THR A 35 5.08 -8.96 3.51
N SER A 36 5.50 -8.23 4.54
CA SER A 36 5.44 -8.70 5.93
C SER A 36 4.01 -8.87 6.45
N ALA A 37 3.07 -8.03 5.98
CA ALA A 37 1.66 -8.13 6.34
C ALA A 37 0.94 -9.28 5.62
N GLY A 38 1.57 -9.85 4.58
CA GLY A 38 1.00 -10.94 3.80
C GLY A 38 -0.27 -10.52 3.05
N VAL A 39 -0.30 -9.26 2.58
CA VAL A 39 -1.46 -8.73 1.86
C VAL A 39 -1.69 -9.52 0.57
N THR A 40 -2.96 -9.71 0.23
CA THR A 40 -3.35 -10.43 -0.97
C THR A 40 -3.58 -9.51 -2.15
N LYS A 41 -3.59 -10.08 -3.37
CA LYS A 41 -3.93 -9.35 -4.60
C LYS A 41 -5.31 -8.72 -4.52
N ASP A 42 -6.27 -9.44 -3.93
CA ASP A 42 -7.66 -8.97 -3.79
C ASP A 42 -7.76 -7.76 -2.85
N GLU A 43 -7.01 -7.76 -1.74
CA GLU A 43 -6.97 -6.61 -0.82
C GLU A 43 -6.38 -5.37 -1.49
N ILE A 44 -5.29 -5.52 -2.24
CA ILE A 44 -4.68 -4.39 -2.96
C ILE A 44 -5.63 -3.86 -4.04
N ALA A 45 -6.29 -4.76 -4.79
CA ALA A 45 -7.26 -4.37 -5.80
C ALA A 45 -8.46 -3.62 -5.19
N PHE A 46 -8.94 -4.06 -4.03
CA PHE A 46 -9.98 -3.37 -3.27
C PHE A 46 -9.52 -1.97 -2.85
N VAL A 47 -8.33 -1.84 -2.28
CA VAL A 47 -7.78 -0.53 -1.83
C VAL A 47 -7.61 0.42 -3.01
N LEU A 48 -7.05 -0.05 -4.13
CA LEU A 48 -6.90 0.76 -5.36
C LEU A 48 -8.23 1.26 -5.93
N LYS A 49 -9.35 0.61 -5.61
CA LYS A 49 -10.69 0.97 -6.07
C LYS A 49 -11.43 1.88 -5.09
N GLU A 50 -11.32 1.60 -3.80
CA GLU A 50 -12.17 2.20 -2.76
C GLU A 50 -11.48 3.34 -1.99
N TYR A 51 -10.14 3.39 -1.95
CA TYR A 51 -9.40 4.41 -1.20
C TYR A 51 -9.02 5.58 -2.11
N SER A 52 -9.07 6.79 -1.58
CA SER A 52 -8.51 7.97 -2.24
C SER A 52 -7.02 8.05 -1.96
N LEU A 53 -6.20 7.72 -2.96
CA LEU A 53 -4.75 7.61 -2.83
C LEU A 53 -4.05 8.77 -3.55
N GLY A 54 -2.88 9.17 -3.06
CA GLY A 54 -1.99 10.01 -3.84
C GLY A 54 -1.36 9.24 -4.99
N LYS A 55 -1.00 9.95 -6.07
CA LYS A 55 -0.49 9.37 -7.32
C LYS A 55 0.70 8.43 -7.12
N LYS A 56 1.61 8.75 -6.18
CA LYS A 56 2.82 7.94 -5.96
C LYS A 56 2.50 6.65 -5.17
N THR A 57 1.64 6.72 -4.14
CA THR A 57 1.15 5.54 -3.42
C THR A 57 0.37 4.62 -4.35
N GLU A 58 -0.52 5.16 -5.18
CA GLU A 58 -1.27 4.39 -6.16
C GLU A 58 -0.34 3.67 -7.14
N ALA A 59 0.65 4.39 -7.71
CA ALA A 59 1.61 3.80 -8.63
C ALA A 59 2.43 2.68 -7.98
N MET A 60 2.88 2.88 -6.73
CA MET A 60 3.62 1.87 -5.96
C MET A 60 2.79 0.62 -5.70
N LEU A 61 1.52 0.77 -5.32
CA LEU A 61 0.61 -0.36 -5.11
C LEU A 61 0.33 -1.13 -6.40
N ARG A 62 0.19 -0.44 -7.54
CA ARG A 62 0.04 -1.08 -8.86
C ARG A 62 1.29 -1.86 -9.27
N GLU A 63 2.47 -1.29 -9.05
CA GLU A 63 3.74 -1.97 -9.31
C GLU A 63 3.89 -3.22 -8.43
N TYR A 64 3.60 -3.10 -7.13
CA TYR A 64 3.65 -4.23 -6.19
C TYR A 64 2.66 -5.34 -6.58
N LEU A 65 1.44 -4.98 -7.00
CA LEU A 65 0.42 -5.92 -7.46
C LEU A 65 0.86 -6.74 -8.68
N GLN A 66 1.64 -6.16 -9.60
CA GLN A 66 2.17 -6.86 -10.76
C GLN A 66 3.29 -7.86 -10.40
N GLY A 67 3.97 -7.64 -9.28
CA GLY A 67 5.06 -8.51 -8.80
C GLY A 67 4.63 -9.61 -7.83
N LEU A 68 3.41 -9.54 -7.29
CA LEU A 68 2.75 -10.60 -6.52
C LEU A 68 2.30 -11.76 -7.42
#